data_AF-K0V6H5-F1
#
_entry.id   AF-K0V6H5-F1
#
_cell.length_a   1.000
_cell.length_b   1.000
_cell.length_c   1.000
_cell.angle_alpha   90.00
_cell.angle_beta   90.00
_cell.angle_gamma   90.00
#
_symmetry.space_group_name_H-M   'P 1'
#
loop_
_entity.id
_entity.type
_entity.pdbx_description
1 polymer ?
#
loop_
_entity_poly.entity_id
_entity_poly.type
_entity_poly.pdbx_seq_one_letter_code
_entity_poly.pdbx_strand_id
1 'polypeptide(L)'
;ERLARRGAPDQPLERANELRALLAERIAALKPRDGGDFGTTEQWRHYNALYFPYVVGVRAYAQNATAAGLDPVARQAWHWLVAEVPQRSLHNWQNAAARVIATDLRSDVVTAR
;
A
#
# COMPACT_ATOMS: atom_id res chain seq x y z
N GLU A 1 -12.30 -10.48 -16.18
CA GLU A 1 -13.38 -10.75 -15.20
C GLU A 1 -13.83 -9.51 -14.40
N ARG A 2 -12.95 -8.79 -13.68
CA ARG A 2 -13.37 -7.64 -12.84
C ARG A 2 -13.97 -6.48 -13.65
N LEU A 3 -13.34 -6.06 -14.76
CA LEU A 3 -13.89 -5.04 -15.68
C LEU A 3 -15.25 -5.45 -16.26
N ALA A 4 -15.35 -6.70 -16.75
CA ALA A 4 -16.59 -7.24 -17.29
C ALA A 4 -17.72 -7.29 -16.25
N ARG A 5 -17.44 -7.69 -15.00
CA ARG A 5 -18.41 -7.68 -13.89
C ARG A 5 -18.94 -6.28 -13.58
N ARG A 6 -18.14 -5.22 -13.81
CA ARG A 6 -18.56 -3.82 -13.62
C ARG A 6 -19.19 -3.20 -14.88
N GLY A 7 -19.28 -3.95 -15.98
CA GLY A 7 -19.72 -3.43 -17.28
C GLY A 7 -18.78 -2.37 -17.88
N ALA A 8 -17.52 -2.34 -17.45
CA ALA A 8 -16.53 -1.38 -17.94
C ALA A 8 -15.90 -1.87 -19.26
N PRO A 9 -15.62 -0.98 -20.23
CA PRO A 9 -14.96 -1.36 -21.47
C PRO A 9 -13.50 -1.79 -21.20
N ASP A 10 -13.01 -2.79 -21.92
CA ASP A 10 -11.62 -3.26 -21.78
C ASP A 10 -10.65 -2.33 -22.53
N GLN A 11 -10.47 -1.12 -21.99
CA GLN A 11 -9.59 -0.08 -22.50
C GLN A 11 -8.38 0.14 -21.57
N PRO A 12 -7.23 0.61 -22.08
CA PRO A 12 -6.01 0.76 -21.28
C PRO A 12 -6.18 1.56 -19.99
N LEU A 13 -6.96 2.66 -20.01
CA LEU A 13 -7.21 3.49 -18.84
C LEU A 13 -8.03 2.75 -17.77
N GLU A 14 -9.10 2.05 -18.18
CA GLU A 14 -9.91 1.25 -17.26
C GLU A 14 -9.11 0.10 -16.65
N ARG A 15 -8.25 -0.56 -17.44
CA ARG A 15 -7.32 -1.58 -16.94
C ARG A 15 -6.36 -1.01 -15.90
N ALA A 16 -5.85 0.20 -16.11
CA ALA A 16 -4.96 0.86 -15.15
C ALA A 16 -5.69 1.23 -13.85
N ASN A 17 -6.91 1.77 -13.96
CA ASN A 17 -7.76 2.07 -12.80
C ASN A 17 -8.09 0.81 -12.00
N GLU A 18 -8.42 -0.28 -12.69
CA GLU A 18 -8.73 -1.56 -12.06
C GLU A 18 -7.50 -2.18 -11.40
N LEU A 19 -6.33 -2.10 -12.04
CA LEU A 19 -5.08 -2.55 -11.46
C LEU A 19 -4.73 -1.74 -10.19
N ARG A 20 -4.91 -0.41 -10.22
CA ARG A 20 -4.71 0.44 -9.05
C ARG A 20 -5.65 0.04 -7.91
N ALA A 21 -6.93 -0.18 -8.21
CA ALA A 21 -7.92 -0.60 -7.22
C ALA A 21 -7.55 -1.97 -6.61
N LEU A 22 -7.21 -2.94 -7.45
CA LEU A 22 -6.78 -4.27 -7.01
C LEU A 22 -5.54 -4.20 -6.10
N LEU A 23 -4.53 -3.42 -6.47
CA LEU A 23 -3.34 -3.26 -5.64
C LEU A 23 -3.66 -2.58 -4.31
N ALA A 24 -4.53 -1.57 -4.30
CA ALA A 24 -4.98 -0.92 -3.07
C ALA A 24 -5.73 -1.90 -2.15
N GLU A 25 -6.59 -2.75 -2.69
CA GLU A 25 -7.27 -3.83 -1.95
C GLU A 25 -6.26 -4.80 -1.31
N ARG A 26 -5.23 -5.22 -2.07
CA ARG A 26 -4.19 -6.13 -1.55
C ARG A 26 -3.32 -5.48 -0.49
N ILE A 27 -2.99 -4.20 -0.64
CA ILE A 27 -2.29 -3.43 0.39
C ILE A 27 -3.15 -3.33 1.64
N ALA A 28 -4.46 -3.04 1.51
CA ALA A 28 -5.37 -2.96 2.64
C ALA A 28 -5.47 -4.30 3.39
N ALA A 29 -5.43 -5.43 2.69
CA ALA A 29 -5.43 -6.77 3.29
C ALA A 29 -4.16 -7.08 4.12
N LEU A 30 -3.05 -6.34 3.95
CA LEU A 30 -1.86 -6.46 4.79
C LEU A 30 -2.04 -5.83 6.18
N LYS A 31 -3.10 -5.02 6.39
CA LYS A 31 -3.36 -4.37 7.67
C LYS A 31 -3.53 -5.42 8.78
N PRO A 32 -2.80 -5.32 9.89
CA PRO A 32 -3.01 -6.21 11.04
C PRO A 32 -4.47 -6.19 11.52
N ARG A 33 -4.93 -7.34 12.01
CA ARG A 33 -6.33 -7.54 12.47
C ARG A 33 -6.59 -7.06 13.89
N ASP A 34 -5.64 -6.35 14.49
CA ASP A 34 -5.70 -5.81 15.86
C ASP A 34 -6.62 -4.57 16.00
N GLY A 35 -7.25 -4.13 14.90
CA GLY A 35 -8.30 -3.12 14.89
C GLY A 35 -7.81 -1.66 14.96
N GLY A 36 -6.49 -1.43 14.95
CA GLY A 36 -5.92 -0.08 14.92
C GLY A 36 -5.98 0.55 13.54
N ASP A 37 -5.72 1.86 13.44
CA ASP A 37 -5.52 2.56 12.15
C ASP A 37 -4.05 2.78 11.81
N PHE A 38 -3.17 2.64 12.81
CA PHE A 38 -1.73 2.71 12.66
C PHE A 38 -1.04 2.01 13.83
N GLY A 39 0.13 1.43 13.56
CA GLY A 39 1.04 0.88 14.56
C GLY A 39 2.46 0.86 14.02
N THR A 40 3.44 0.82 14.91
CA THR A 40 4.88 0.88 14.57
C THR A 40 5.61 -0.43 14.82
N THR A 41 4.89 -1.47 15.23
CA THR A 41 5.47 -2.78 15.50
C THR A 41 5.82 -3.51 14.20
N GLU A 42 6.62 -4.56 14.31
CA GLU A 42 7.12 -5.34 13.17
C GLU A 42 5.96 -5.86 12.29
N GLN A 43 4.81 -6.22 12.86
CA GLN A 43 3.63 -6.69 12.12
C GLN A 43 3.01 -5.63 11.19
N TRP A 44 3.21 -4.34 11.48
CA TRP A 44 2.66 -3.23 10.70
C TRP A 44 3.56 -2.82 9.52
N ARG A 45 4.83 -3.23 9.51
CA ARG A 45 5.85 -2.68 8.62
C ARG A 45 5.49 -2.76 7.13
N HIS A 46 4.98 -3.91 6.68
CA HIS A 46 4.64 -4.12 5.27
C HIS A 46 3.42 -3.32 4.84
N TYR A 47 2.41 -3.25 5.71
CA TYR A 47 1.25 -2.39 5.49
C TYR A 47 1.68 -0.93 5.41
N ASN A 48 2.38 -0.41 6.43
CA ASN A 48 2.79 0.99 6.48
C ASN A 48 3.68 1.39 5.30
N ALA A 49 4.63 0.51 4.93
CA ALA A 49 5.60 0.77 3.86
C ALA A 49 4.95 0.97 2.49
N LEU A 50 3.76 0.39 2.27
CA LEU A 50 3.01 0.53 1.02
C LEU A 50 1.82 1.49 1.13
N TYR A 51 1.02 1.38 2.19
CA TYR A 51 -0.23 2.12 2.35
C TYR A 51 0.00 3.63 2.40
N PHE A 52 0.88 4.10 3.28
CA PHE A 52 1.09 5.53 3.42
C PHE A 52 1.71 6.15 2.15
N PRO A 53 2.77 5.60 1.55
CA PRO A 53 3.35 6.19 0.34
C PRO A 53 2.48 6.09 -0.91
N TYR A 54 1.78 4.96 -1.14
CA TYR A 54 1.12 4.69 -2.41
C TYR A 54 -0.40 4.82 -2.39
N VAL A 55 -1.05 4.68 -1.22
CA VAL A 55 -2.51 4.83 -1.09
C VAL A 55 -2.86 6.21 -0.55
N VAL A 56 -2.20 6.64 0.53
CA VAL A 56 -2.46 7.94 1.17
C VAL A 56 -1.64 9.08 0.51
N GLY A 57 -0.48 8.78 -0.06
CA GLY A 57 0.39 9.77 -0.72
C GLY A 57 1.38 10.47 0.21
N VAL A 58 1.71 9.86 1.35
CA VAL A 58 2.71 10.36 2.30
C VAL A 58 4.11 10.30 1.70
N ARG A 59 4.81 11.44 1.66
CA ARG A 59 6.17 11.55 1.12
C ARG A 59 7.18 11.80 2.24
N ALA A 60 7.77 10.75 2.80
CA ALA A 60 8.71 10.87 3.93
C ALA A 60 10.10 11.41 3.53
N TYR A 61 10.63 11.03 2.36
CA TYR A 61 12.01 11.39 1.94
C TYR A 61 12.09 12.28 0.69
N ALA A 62 11.03 13.04 0.40
CA ALA A 62 11.08 14.05 -0.66
C ALA A 62 11.81 15.32 -0.16
N GLN A 63 12.47 16.06 -1.05
CA GLN A 63 13.24 17.26 -0.68
C GLN A 63 12.43 18.31 0.11
N ASN A 64 11.12 18.42 -0.14
CA ASN A 64 10.20 19.31 0.58
C ASN A 64 9.10 18.52 1.31
N ALA A 65 9.44 17.34 1.84
CA ALA A 65 8.53 16.52 2.63
C ALA A 65 8.05 17.29 3.86
N THR A 66 6.73 17.41 4.03
CA THR A 66 6.12 18.02 5.21
C THR A 66 4.90 17.24 5.64
N ALA A 67 4.64 17.24 6.95
CA ALA A 67 3.43 16.68 7.53
C ALA A 67 2.21 17.65 7.44
N ALA A 68 2.43 18.87 6.92
CA ALA A 68 1.37 19.86 6.74
C ALA A 68 0.30 19.35 5.77
N GLY A 69 -0.98 19.48 6.16
CA GLY A 69 -2.12 19.03 5.36
C GLY A 69 -2.41 17.53 5.42
N LEU A 70 -1.58 16.73 6.11
CA LEU A 70 -1.89 15.33 6.37
C LEU A 70 -2.97 15.19 7.46
N ASP A 71 -3.86 14.21 7.29
CA ASP A 71 -4.77 13.77 8.34
C ASP A 71 -3.98 13.26 9.57
N PRO A 72 -4.62 13.14 10.75
CA PRO A 72 -3.92 12.78 11.97
C PRO A 72 -3.13 11.47 11.90
N VAL A 73 -3.66 10.44 11.24
CA VAL A 73 -3.01 9.12 11.14
C VAL A 73 -1.84 9.18 10.17
N ALA A 74 -2.03 9.80 9.00
CA ALA A 74 -0.96 10.00 8.03
C ALA A 74 0.19 10.84 8.60
N ARG A 75 -0.11 11.82 9.45
CA ARG A 75 0.91 12.62 10.16
C ARG A 75 1.73 11.78 11.13
N GLN A 76 1.08 10.91 11.92
CA GLN A 76 1.78 9.98 12.81
C GLN A 76 2.70 9.04 12.02
N ALA A 77 2.19 8.48 10.92
CA ALA A 77 2.98 7.63 10.04
C ALA A 77 4.16 8.38 9.41
N TRP A 78 3.95 9.63 8.95
CA TRP A 78 5.02 10.47 8.44
C TRP A 78 6.11 10.70 9.49
N HIS A 79 5.74 11.09 10.71
CA HIS A 79 6.71 11.30 11.79
C HIS A 79 7.51 10.04 12.11
N TRP A 80 6.84 8.90 12.23
CA TRP A 80 7.53 7.62 12.45
C TRP A 80 8.47 7.25 11.31
N LEU A 81 8.03 7.41 10.04
CA LEU A 81 8.88 7.11 8.88
C LEU A 81 10.15 7.95 8.86
N VAL A 82 10.06 9.26 9.12
CA VAL A 82 11.24 10.15 9.08
C VAL A 82 12.14 10.02 10.31
N ALA A 83 11.59 9.64 11.46
CA ALA A 83 12.35 9.54 12.71
C ALA A 83 12.98 8.16 12.91
N GLU A 84 12.25 7.08 12.62
CA GLU A 84 12.60 5.72 13.07
C GLU A 84 12.96 4.78 11.92
N VAL A 85 12.62 5.13 10.68
CA VAL A 85 12.82 4.25 9.52
C VAL A 85 13.94 4.81 8.64
N PRO A 86 15.04 4.09 8.43
CA PRO A 86 16.01 4.45 7.40
C PRO A 86 15.42 4.28 6.00
N GLN A 87 15.72 5.19 5.07
CA GLN A 87 15.19 5.14 3.70
C GLN A 87 15.45 3.80 3.00
N ARG A 88 16.63 3.20 3.22
CA ARG A 88 16.97 1.86 2.70
C ARG A 88 16.08 0.77 3.28
N SER A 89 15.77 0.82 4.57
CA SER A 89 14.87 -0.12 5.24
C SER A 89 13.45 0.01 4.69
N LEU A 90 12.95 1.23 4.50
CA LEU A 90 11.65 1.45 3.85
C LEU A 90 11.61 0.76 2.47
N HIS A 91 12.63 1.00 1.63
CA HIS A 91 12.69 0.40 0.30
C HIS A 91 12.73 -1.14 0.36
N ASN A 92 13.48 -1.72 1.29
CA ASN A 92 13.51 -3.17 1.49
C ASN A 92 12.14 -3.73 1.90
N TRP A 93 11.44 -3.05 2.82
CA TRP A 93 10.10 -3.46 3.25
C TRP A 93 9.08 -3.32 2.12
N GLN A 94 9.17 -2.28 1.29
CA GLN A 94 8.34 -2.11 0.10
C GLN A 94 8.52 -3.29 -0.88
N ASN A 95 9.77 -3.65 -1.18
CA ASN A 95 10.08 -4.77 -2.06
C ASN A 95 9.59 -6.12 -1.49
N ALA A 96 9.77 -6.33 -0.19
CA ALA A 96 9.29 -7.55 0.48
C ALA A 96 7.76 -7.64 0.44
N ALA A 97 7.05 -6.56 0.78
CA ALA A 97 5.60 -6.49 0.75
C ALA A 97 5.04 -6.67 -0.67
N ALA A 98 5.65 -6.06 -1.68
CA ALA A 98 5.27 -6.24 -3.07
C ALA A 98 5.39 -7.70 -3.53
N ARG A 99 6.42 -8.43 -3.08
CA ARG A 99 6.58 -9.87 -3.37
C ARG A 99 5.51 -10.72 -2.71
N VAL A 100 5.08 -10.37 -1.50
CA VAL A 100 3.95 -11.04 -0.81
C VAL A 100 2.67 -10.87 -1.63
N ILE A 101 2.33 -9.63 -1.99
CA ILE A 101 1.15 -9.33 -2.82
C ILE A 101 1.22 -10.04 -4.18
N ALA A 102 2.38 -10.04 -4.85
CA ALA A 102 2.53 -10.70 -6.13
C ALA A 102 2.35 -12.23 -6.04
N THR A 103 2.75 -12.84 -4.92
CA THR A 103 2.56 -14.28 -4.69
C THR A 103 1.09 -14.59 -4.44
N ASP A 104 0.43 -13.82 -3.58
CA ASP A 104 -1.00 -13.90 -3.31
C ASP A 104 -1.85 -13.78 -4.59
N LEU A 105 -1.58 -12.75 -5.42
CA LEU A 105 -2.25 -12.56 -6.71
C LEU A 105 -2.07 -13.74 -7.67
N ARG A 106 -0.89 -14.37 -7.69
CA ARG A 106 -0.64 -15.55 -8.54
C ARG A 106 -1.41 -16.77 -8.03
N SER A 107 -1.47 -16.99 -6.73
CA SER A 107 -2.23 -18.09 -6.11
C SER A 107 -3.72 -17.97 -6.39
N ASP A 108 -4.28 -16.76 -6.33
CA ASP A 108 -5.68 -16.51 -6.66
C ASP A 108 -5.99 -16.79 -8.14
N VAL A 109 -5.09 -16.41 -9.04
CA VAL A 109 -5.22 -16.73 -10.48
C VAL A 109 -5.17 -18.24 -10.73
N VAL A 110 -4.36 -18.99 -9.98
CA VAL A 110 -4.33 -20.45 -10.07
C VAL A 110 -5.65 -21.05 -9.56
N THR A 111 -6.23 -20.51 -8.49
CA THR A 111 -7.49 -21.01 -7.90
C THR A 111 -8.70 -20.67 -8.77
N ALA A 112 -8.66 -19.57 -9.51
CA ALA A 112 -9.74 -19.14 -10.41
C ALA A 112 -9.73 -19.85 -11.79
N ARG A 113 -8.69 -20.61 -12.11
CA ARG A 113 -8.57 -21.41 -13.34
C ARG A 113 -9.05 -22.83 -13.13
#